data_AF-A0A357ZLK1-F1
#
_entry.id   AF-A0A357ZLK1-F1
#
_cell.length_a   1.000
_cell.length_b   1.000
_cell.length_c   1.000
_cell.angle_alpha   90.00
_cell.angle_beta   90.00
_cell.angle_gamma   90.00
#
_symmetry.space_group_name_H-M   'P 1'
#
loop_
_entity.id
_entity.type
_entity.pdbx_description
1 polymer ?
#
loop_
_entity_poly.entity_id
_entity_poly.type
_entity_poly.pdbx_seq_one_letter_code
_entity_poly.pdbx_strand_id
1 'polypeptide(L)'
;MPFHFVDLSEQYRTRVVDYMFDEYARGRTPNPDVLCNREIKFDVFLHEALKLGADAVATGHYCRVEQTPDGRFHRLLAGVDGNKDQSYFLCQLSQEQLSRAMFPIGGMLKSEVRRIAQEQKLATAKRKDSQGICFVGKVDLPTFLQQKLAARRGDIIEIP
;
A
#
# COMPACT_ATOMS: atom_id res chain seq x y z
N MET A 1 -7.65 -22.72 1.96
CA MET A 1 -8.23 -21.65 1.11
C MET A 1 -7.69 -21.82 -0.30
N PRO A 2 -8.51 -21.61 -1.35
CA PRO A 2 -8.02 -21.59 -2.73
C PRO A 2 -7.04 -20.43 -2.93
N PHE A 3 -6.12 -20.60 -3.87
CA PHE A 3 -5.13 -19.59 -4.24
C PHE A 3 -5.36 -19.19 -5.69
N HIS A 4 -5.44 -17.88 -5.94
CA HIS A 4 -5.60 -17.29 -7.26
C HIS A 4 -4.41 -16.38 -7.55
N PHE A 5 -4.02 -16.34 -8.82
CA PHE A 5 -2.98 -15.46 -9.31
C PHE A 5 -3.57 -14.54 -10.38
N VAL A 6 -3.25 -13.25 -10.30
CA VAL A 6 -3.57 -12.27 -11.33
C VAL A 6 -2.36 -11.38 -11.53
N ASP A 7 -2.02 -11.13 -12.79
CA ASP A 7 -0.93 -10.24 -13.16
C ASP A 7 -1.49 -8.83 -13.40
N LEU A 8 -1.08 -7.87 -12.57
CA LEU A 8 -1.47 -6.46 -12.66
C LEU A 8 -0.28 -5.57 -13.04
N SER A 9 0.79 -6.14 -13.61
CA SER A 9 2.05 -5.44 -13.86
C SER A 9 1.89 -4.26 -14.83
N GLU A 10 1.01 -4.38 -15.83
CA GLU A 10 0.75 -3.31 -16.79
C GLU A 10 0.02 -2.13 -16.15
N GLN A 11 -1.03 -2.40 -15.38
CA GLN A 11 -1.78 -1.40 -14.63
C GLN A 11 -0.89 -0.74 -13.59
N TYR A 12 -0.04 -1.52 -12.91
CA TYR A 12 0.92 -1.01 -11.95
C TYR A 12 1.92 -0.06 -12.60
N ARG A 13 2.51 -0.46 -13.73
CA ARG A 13 3.46 0.36 -14.48
C ARG A 13 2.83 1.69 -14.86
N THR A 14 1.68 1.66 -15.50
CA THR A 14 1.01 2.85 -16.05
C THR A 14 0.50 3.79 -14.96
N ARG A 15 -0.08 3.27 -13.88
CA ARG A 15 -0.75 4.09 -12.86
C ARG A 15 0.16 4.52 -11.70
N VAL A 16 1.23 3.78 -11.42
CA VAL A 16 2.11 4.03 -10.27
C VAL A 16 3.52 4.40 -10.72
N VAL A 17 4.14 3.56 -11.55
CA VAL A 17 5.55 3.72 -11.92
C VAL A 17 5.76 4.91 -12.85
N ASP A 18 4.99 5.01 -13.92
CA ASP A 18 5.12 6.09 -14.89
C ASP A 18 4.76 7.45 -14.25
N TYR A 19 3.73 7.50 -13.41
CA TYR A 19 3.46 8.67 -12.55
C TYR A 19 4.65 9.06 -11.67
N MET A 20 5.28 8.08 -11.00
CA MET A 20 6.44 8.34 -10.14
C MET A 20 7.57 9.00 -10.93
N PHE A 21 7.87 8.51 -12.13
CA PHE A 21 8.87 9.10 -13.01
C PHE A 21 8.53 10.54 -13.42
N ASP A 22 7.27 10.80 -13.78
CA ASP A 22 6.81 12.14 -14.17
C ASP A 22 6.92 13.16 -13.03
N GLU A 23 6.62 12.75 -11.79
CA GLU A 23 6.73 13.63 -10.63
C GLU A 23 8.20 13.95 -10.30
N TYR A 24 9.09 12.96 -10.34
CA TYR A 24 10.53 13.19 -10.17
C TYR A 24 11.11 14.06 -11.29
N ALA A 25 10.65 13.89 -12.54
CA ALA A 25 11.07 14.73 -13.66
C ALA A 25 10.70 16.21 -13.45
N ARG A 26 9.66 16.48 -12.65
CA ARG A 26 9.21 17.83 -12.27
C ARG A 26 9.81 18.33 -10.96
N GLY A 27 10.79 17.62 -10.39
CA GLY A 27 11.44 18.00 -9.14
C GLY A 27 10.58 17.80 -7.89
N ARG A 28 9.52 16.97 -7.96
CA ARG A 28 8.68 16.63 -6.81
C ARG A 28 9.05 15.25 -6.27
N THR A 29 8.75 15.03 -4.99
CA THR A 29 8.92 13.72 -4.33
C THR A 29 7.55 13.03 -4.22
N PRO A 30 7.19 12.12 -5.14
CA PRO A 30 5.93 11.38 -5.08
C PRO A 30 5.92 10.33 -3.97
N ASN A 31 4.72 9.91 -3.56
CA ASN A 31 4.52 8.74 -2.71
C ASN A 31 3.81 7.63 -3.52
N PRO A 32 4.55 6.69 -4.12
CA PRO A 32 3.97 5.64 -4.96
C PRO A 32 3.13 4.63 -4.17
N ASP A 33 3.34 4.49 -2.86
CA ASP A 33 2.58 3.54 -2.03
C ASP A 33 1.15 4.02 -1.77
N VAL A 34 0.94 5.34 -1.59
CA VAL A 34 -0.40 5.94 -1.52
C VAL A 34 -1.18 5.66 -2.82
N LEU A 35 -0.54 5.85 -3.97
CA LEU A 35 -1.17 5.58 -5.27
C LEU A 35 -1.39 4.08 -5.50
N CYS A 36 -0.43 3.23 -5.14
CA CYS A 36 -0.58 1.78 -5.22
C CYS A 36 -1.82 1.30 -4.44
N ASN A 37 -2.06 1.81 -3.24
CA ASN A 37 -3.26 1.46 -2.48
C ASN A 37 -4.54 1.92 -3.21
N ARG A 38 -4.58 3.16 -3.69
CA ARG A 38 -5.75 3.74 -4.37
C ARG A 38 -6.04 3.09 -5.73
N GLU A 39 -5.03 2.95 -6.58
CA GLU A 39 -5.16 2.60 -8.00
C GLU A 39 -5.03 1.11 -8.27
N ILE A 40 -4.37 0.36 -7.38
CA ILE A 40 -4.07 -1.05 -7.61
C ILE A 40 -4.78 -1.91 -6.58
N LYS A 41 -4.47 -1.79 -5.29
CA LYS A 41 -5.00 -2.72 -4.28
C LYS A 41 -6.50 -2.60 -4.05
N PHE A 42 -7.02 -1.38 -4.00
CA PHE A 42 -8.44 -1.12 -3.76
C PHE A 42 -9.20 -0.64 -5.00
N ASP A 43 -8.56 -0.66 -6.17
CA ASP A 43 -9.25 -0.47 -7.44
C ASP A 43 -9.12 -1.73 -8.30
N VAL A 44 -8.05 -1.87 -9.09
CA VAL A 44 -7.92 -2.98 -10.04
C VAL A 44 -8.01 -4.35 -9.37
N PHE A 45 -7.31 -4.57 -8.24
CA PHE A 45 -7.36 -5.84 -7.50
C PHE A 45 -8.72 -6.10 -6.87
N LEU A 46 -9.40 -5.05 -6.38
CA LEU A 46 -10.78 -5.18 -5.88
C LEU A 46 -11.71 -5.64 -7.00
N HIS A 47 -11.63 -5.03 -8.19
CA HIS A 47 -12.43 -5.45 -9.35
C HIS A 47 -12.16 -6.90 -9.75
N GLU A 48 -10.90 -7.35 -9.75
CA GLU A 48 -10.57 -8.76 -10.01
C GLU A 48 -11.13 -9.69 -8.94
N ALA A 49 -11.09 -9.30 -7.66
CA ALA A 49 -11.68 -10.07 -6.57
C ALA A 49 -13.22 -10.17 -6.71
N LEU A 50 -13.90 -9.08 -7.09
CA LEU A 50 -15.34 -9.07 -7.33
C LEU A 50 -15.73 -10.02 -8.49
N LYS A 51 -14.94 -10.09 -9.56
CA LYS A 51 -15.15 -11.05 -10.67
C LYS A 51 -15.04 -12.51 -10.22
N LEU A 52 -14.23 -12.78 -9.19
CA LEU A 52 -14.11 -14.10 -8.56
C LEU A 52 -15.23 -14.38 -7.53
N GLY A 53 -16.18 -13.46 -7.37
CA GLY A 53 -17.32 -13.60 -6.45
C GLY A 53 -17.01 -13.19 -5.00
N ALA A 54 -15.94 -12.43 -4.75
CA ALA A 54 -15.68 -11.89 -3.42
C ALA A 54 -16.61 -10.71 -3.11
N ASP A 55 -16.97 -10.55 -1.83
CA ASP A 55 -17.74 -9.39 -1.36
C ASP A 55 -16.86 -8.20 -0.96
N ALA A 56 -15.61 -8.47 -0.59
CA ALA A 56 -14.67 -7.51 -0.05
C ALA A 56 -13.21 -8.00 -0.21
N VAL A 57 -12.26 -7.08 -0.08
CA VAL A 57 -10.81 -7.37 -0.06
C VAL A 57 -10.24 -7.14 1.33
N ALA A 58 -9.65 -8.19 1.89
CA ALA A 58 -8.88 -8.12 3.12
C ALA A 58 -7.38 -7.93 2.83
N THR A 59 -6.75 -7.00 3.54
CA THR A 59 -5.30 -6.78 3.44
C THR A 59 -4.65 -6.78 4.82
N GLY A 60 -3.34 -7.05 4.85
CA GLY A 60 -2.54 -6.96 6.07
C GLY A 60 -2.10 -5.54 6.42
N HIS A 61 -2.92 -4.52 6.15
CA HIS A 61 -2.60 -3.15 6.59
C HIS A 61 -2.99 -2.96 8.06
N TYR A 62 -2.12 -2.27 8.80
CA TYR A 62 -2.35 -1.84 10.19
C TYR A 62 -3.17 -0.54 10.20
N CYS A 63 -4.43 -0.64 9.84
CA CYS A 63 -5.42 0.43 9.95
C CYS A 63 -6.79 -0.21 10.20
N ARG A 64 -7.81 0.58 10.54
CA ARG A 64 -9.16 0.06 10.78
C ARG A 64 -10.15 0.79 9.87
N VAL A 65 -11.24 0.12 9.57
CA VAL A 65 -12.39 0.72 8.89
C VAL A 65 -13.62 0.50 9.75
N GLU A 66 -14.42 1.55 9.91
CA GLU A 66 -15.64 1.53 10.71
C GLU A 66 -16.75 2.25 9.92
N GLN A 67 -17.92 1.64 9.84
CA GLN A 67 -19.10 2.33 9.32
C GLN A 67 -19.66 3.26 10.41
N THR A 68 -20.04 4.49 10.03
CA THR A 68 -20.66 5.43 10.96
C THR A 68 -21.96 4.86 11.54
N PRO A 69 -22.37 5.27 12.76
CA PRO A 69 -23.59 4.75 13.38
C PRO A 69 -24.87 4.96 12.55
N ASP A 70 -24.90 5.98 11.69
CA ASP A 70 -26.01 6.26 10.76
C ASP A 70 -25.91 5.51 9.43
N GLY A 71 -24.88 4.67 9.25
CA GLY A 71 -24.64 3.85 8.06
C GLY A 71 -24.12 4.62 6.84
N ARG A 72 -23.96 5.94 6.91
CA ARG A 72 -23.73 6.79 5.73
C ARG A 72 -22.30 6.77 5.21
N PHE A 73 -21.31 6.66 6.09
CA PHE A 73 -19.91 6.78 5.74
C PHE A 73 -19.07 5.65 6.35
N HIS A 74 -17.97 5.35 5.68
CA HIS A 74 -16.90 4.51 6.18
C HIS A 74 -15.73 5.41 6.60
N ARG A 75 -15.34 5.29 7.86
CA ARG A 75 -14.20 5.99 8.46
C ARG A 75 -12.97 5.12 8.36
N LEU A 76 -11.90 5.68 7.79
CA LEU A 76 -10.56 5.12 7.93
C LEU A 76 -9.99 5.59 9.28
N LEU A 77 -9.64 4.64 10.13
CA LEU A 77 -9.12 4.88 11.47
C LEU A 77 -7.69 4.36 11.56
N ALA A 78 -6.89 4.99 12.42
CA ALA A 78 -5.56 4.49 12.74
C ALA A 78 -5.62 3.08 13.34
N GLY A 79 -4.61 2.26 13.01
CA GLY A 79 -4.36 0.98 13.67
C GLY A 79 -4.07 1.18 15.17
N VAL A 80 -4.35 0.17 15.98
CA VAL A 80 -4.08 0.24 17.44
C VAL A 80 -2.58 0.30 17.75
N ASP A 81 -1.74 -0.26 16.87
CA ASP A 81 -0.29 -0.17 16.95
C ASP A 81 0.19 1.12 16.29
N GLY A 82 0.35 2.19 17.07
CA GLY A 82 0.78 3.49 16.56
C GLY A 82 2.14 3.48 15.86
N ASN A 83 3.03 2.54 16.18
CA ASN A 83 4.33 2.42 15.51
C ASN A 83 4.25 1.71 14.16
N LYS A 84 3.11 1.07 13.88
CA LYS A 84 2.86 0.33 12.66
C LYS A 84 1.66 0.87 11.89
N ASP A 85 1.00 1.93 12.36
CA ASP A 85 -0.16 2.50 11.68
C ASP A 85 0.16 2.79 10.21
N GLN A 86 -0.75 2.34 9.35
CA GLN A 86 -0.64 2.50 7.90
C GLN A 86 -1.76 3.36 7.33
N SER A 87 -2.62 3.96 8.17
CA SER A 87 -3.74 4.80 7.71
C SER A 87 -3.30 5.93 6.76
N TYR A 88 -2.10 6.48 6.97
CA TYR A 88 -1.48 7.47 6.08
C TYR A 88 -1.40 7.00 4.62
N PHE A 89 -1.02 5.75 4.38
CA PHE A 89 -0.88 5.21 3.02
C PHE A 89 -2.22 4.90 2.36
N LEU A 90 -3.32 4.89 3.11
CA LEU A 90 -4.68 4.64 2.64
C LEU A 90 -5.54 5.92 2.64
N CYS A 91 -4.93 7.09 2.88
CA CYS A 91 -5.64 8.35 3.06
C CYS A 91 -6.42 8.84 1.83
N GLN A 92 -6.17 8.25 0.65
CA GLN A 92 -6.86 8.59 -0.60
C GLN A 92 -7.92 7.57 -1.03
N LEU A 93 -8.29 6.61 -0.18
CA LEU A 93 -9.36 5.67 -0.51
C LEU A 93 -10.72 6.37 -0.53
N SER A 94 -11.53 6.06 -1.55
CA SER A 94 -12.90 6.55 -1.65
C SER A 94 -13.84 5.80 -0.70
N GLN A 95 -15.05 6.33 -0.52
CA GLN A 95 -16.09 5.65 0.28
C GLN A 95 -16.50 4.30 -0.31
N GLU A 96 -16.55 4.20 -1.64
CA GLU A 96 -16.81 2.95 -2.34
C GLU A 96 -15.71 1.92 -2.05
N GLN A 97 -14.44 2.33 -2.15
CA GLN A 97 -13.30 1.47 -1.84
C GLN A 97 -13.29 1.02 -0.38
N LEU A 98 -13.53 1.95 0.56
CA LEU A 98 -13.60 1.64 1.98
C LEU A 98 -14.76 0.70 2.34
N SER A 99 -15.90 0.81 1.65
CA SER A 99 -17.07 -0.07 1.89
C SER A 99 -16.79 -1.55 1.58
N ARG A 100 -15.75 -1.82 0.79
CA ARG A 100 -15.32 -3.16 0.37
C ARG A 100 -13.96 -3.55 0.94
N ALA A 101 -13.41 -2.76 1.86
CA ALA A 101 -12.10 -3.00 2.46
C ALA A 101 -12.22 -3.69 3.83
N MET A 102 -11.31 -4.63 4.11
CA MET A 102 -11.18 -5.25 5.42
C MET A 102 -9.72 -5.19 5.90
N PHE A 103 -9.53 -4.90 7.18
CA PHE A 103 -8.21 -4.79 7.80
C PHE A 103 -8.12 -5.64 9.08
N PRO A 104 -8.01 -6.98 8.95
CA PRO A 104 -8.16 -7.90 10.08
C PRO A 104 -7.14 -7.69 11.21
N ILE A 105 -5.97 -7.12 10.90
CA ILE A 105 -4.90 -6.90 11.86
C ILE A 105 -4.87 -5.48 12.42
N GLY A 106 -5.78 -4.61 12.01
CA GLY A 106 -5.84 -3.22 12.47
C GLY A 106 -6.09 -3.05 13.97
N GLY A 107 -6.71 -4.05 14.58
CA GLY A 107 -6.99 -4.14 16.02
C GLY A 107 -5.91 -4.85 16.84
N MET A 108 -4.76 -5.20 16.25
CA MET A 108 -3.71 -5.98 16.91
C MET A 108 -2.37 -5.26 16.93
N LEU A 109 -1.58 -5.50 17.96
CA LEU A 109 -0.16 -5.13 17.97
C LEU A 109 0.63 -6.03 17.02
N LYS A 110 1.73 -5.53 16.45
CA LYS A 110 2.62 -6.35 15.61
C LYS A 110 3.16 -7.58 16.33
N SER A 111 3.46 -7.44 17.62
CA SER A 111 3.90 -8.54 18.48
C SER A 111 2.84 -9.64 18.58
N GLU A 112 1.57 -9.25 18.71
CA GLU A 112 0.44 -10.17 18.75
C GLU A 112 0.25 -10.92 17.43
N VAL A 113 0.29 -10.19 16.30
CA VAL A 113 0.22 -10.82 14.96
C VAL A 113 1.35 -11.84 14.78
N ARG A 114 2.57 -11.54 15.23
CA ARG A 114 3.68 -12.50 15.18
C ARG A 114 3.48 -13.70 16.10
N ARG A 115 2.96 -13.49 17.32
CA ARG A 115 2.62 -14.58 18.25
C ARG A 115 1.60 -15.53 17.62
N ILE A 116 0.49 -14.99 17.10
CA ILE A 116 -0.55 -15.78 16.41
C ILE A 116 0.06 -16.55 15.22
N ALA A 117 0.89 -15.90 14.40
CA ALA A 117 1.53 -16.57 13.27
C ALA A 117 2.45 -17.73 13.70
N GLN A 118 3.15 -17.61 14.83
CA GLN A 118 3.98 -18.68 15.40
C GLN A 118 3.14 -19.84 15.95
N GLU A 119 2.06 -19.54 16.68
CA GLU A 119 1.13 -20.52 17.22
C GLU A 119 0.44 -21.33 16.12
N GLN A 120 0.07 -20.65 15.02
CA GLN A 120 -0.50 -21.25 13.82
C GLN A 120 0.55 -21.90 12.90
N LYS A 121 1.83 -21.90 13.31
CA LYS A 121 2.97 -22.50 12.57
C LYS A 121 3.08 -22.02 11.11
N LEU A 122 2.76 -20.75 10.86
CA LEU A 122 2.86 -20.16 9.52
C LEU A 122 4.33 -20.04 9.11
N ALA A 123 4.66 -20.45 7.88
CA ALA A 123 6.02 -20.34 7.33
C ALA A 123 6.56 -18.89 7.34
N THR A 124 5.67 -17.90 7.30
CA THR A 124 6.00 -16.48 7.30
C THR A 124 6.20 -15.88 8.70
N ALA A 125 5.99 -16.64 9.79
CA ALA A 125 6.00 -16.11 11.17
C ALA A 125 7.31 -15.37 11.55
N LYS A 126 8.45 -15.83 11.02
CA LYS A 126 9.78 -15.26 11.26
C LYS A 126 10.27 -14.34 10.13
N ARG A 127 9.48 -14.14 9.07
CA ARG A 127 9.89 -13.29 7.93
C ARG A 127 10.04 -11.83 8.40
N LYS A 128 11.11 -11.17 7.96
CA LYS A 128 11.30 -9.73 8.20
C LYS A 128 10.24 -8.93 7.44
N ASP A 129 9.85 -7.79 8.01
CA ASP A 129 8.94 -6.88 7.34
C ASP A 129 9.62 -6.32 6.08
N SER A 130 8.84 -6.09 5.03
CA SER A 130 9.36 -5.43 3.82
C SER A 130 9.65 -3.97 4.13
N GLN A 131 10.73 -3.43 3.56
CA GLN A 131 11.16 -2.05 3.70
C GLN A 131 11.39 -1.49 2.30
N GLY A 132 11.15 -0.20 2.09
CA GLY A 132 11.25 0.46 0.79
C GLY A 132 10.01 0.32 -0.09
N ILE A 133 10.12 0.84 -1.31
CA ILE A 133 9.02 0.88 -2.28
C ILE A 133 8.75 -0.52 -2.83
N CYS A 134 7.48 -0.95 -2.80
CA CYS A 134 7.05 -2.34 -3.02
C CYS A 134 7.64 -3.04 -4.26
N PHE A 135 7.83 -2.32 -5.36
CA PHE A 135 8.25 -2.87 -6.65
C PHE A 135 9.73 -2.66 -6.98
N VAL A 136 10.40 -1.71 -6.33
CA VAL A 136 11.82 -1.45 -6.55
C VAL A 136 12.66 -2.56 -5.91
N GLY A 137 12.14 -3.18 -4.85
CA GLY A 137 12.75 -4.34 -4.22
C GLY A 137 14.06 -3.99 -3.51
N LYS A 138 15.16 -4.66 -3.90
CA LYS A 138 16.50 -4.44 -3.31
C LYS A 138 17.33 -3.39 -4.03
N VAL A 139 16.83 -2.84 -5.14
CA VAL A 139 17.53 -1.79 -5.90
C VAL A 139 17.38 -0.48 -5.13
N ASP A 140 18.42 0.36 -5.11
CA ASP A 140 18.28 1.69 -4.54
C ASP A 140 17.45 2.60 -5.47
N LEU A 141 16.74 3.55 -4.88
CA LEU A 141 15.83 4.42 -5.62
C LEU A 141 16.56 5.30 -6.65
N PRO A 142 17.71 5.93 -6.37
CA PRO A 142 18.46 6.68 -7.38
C PRO A 142 18.82 5.86 -8.63
N THR A 143 19.34 4.65 -8.45
CA THR A 143 19.69 3.71 -9.53
C THR A 143 18.46 3.30 -10.31
N PHE A 144 17.33 3.07 -9.62
CA PHE A 144 16.05 2.80 -10.28
C PHE A 144 15.59 3.99 -11.14
N LEU A 145 15.69 5.22 -10.62
CA LEU A 145 15.27 6.42 -11.34
C LEU A 145 16.14 6.70 -12.59
N GLN A 146 17.42 6.37 -12.53
CA GLN A 146 18.36 6.56 -13.66
C GLN A 146 18.02 5.72 -14.90
N GLN A 147 17.13 4.73 -14.78
CA GLN A 147 16.65 3.96 -15.93
C GLN A 147 15.85 4.79 -16.93
N LYS A 148 15.22 5.90 -16.49
CA LYS A 148 14.47 6.82 -17.37
C LYS A 148 14.83 8.30 -17.18
N LEU A 149 15.41 8.69 -16.04
CA LEU A 149 15.74 10.09 -15.74
C LEU A 149 17.24 10.30 -15.76
N ALA A 150 17.69 11.19 -16.64
CA ALA A 150 19.08 11.63 -16.66
C ALA A 150 19.38 12.50 -15.43
N ALA A 151 20.41 12.13 -14.67
CA ALA A 151 20.91 12.94 -13.57
C ALA A 151 21.47 14.27 -14.11
N ARG A 152 21.07 15.39 -13.49
CA ARG A 152 21.58 16.73 -13.80
C ARG A 152 22.28 17.30 -12.57
N ARG A 153 23.57 17.60 -12.69
CA ARG A 153 24.33 18.28 -11.64
C ARG A 153 23.95 19.77 -11.63
N GLY A 154 23.72 20.32 -10.45
CA GLY A 154 23.48 21.76 -10.24
C GLY A 154 24.17 22.25 -8.97
N ASP A 155 24.08 23.54 -8.72
CA ASP A 155 24.67 24.19 -7.56
C ASP A 155 23.79 24.02 -6.32
N ILE A 156 24.41 23.84 -5.16
CA ILE A 156 23.74 23.88 -3.85
C ILE A 156 23.91 25.31 -3.32
N ILE A 157 22.80 26.00 -3.11
CA ILE A 157 22.80 27.40 -2.67
C ILE A 157 22.42 27.45 -1.18
N GLU A 158 23.27 28.08 -0.37
CA GLU A 158 22.97 28.42 1.01
C GLU A 158 22.14 29.70 1.07
N ILE A 159 21.03 29.68 1.81
CA ILE A 159 20.18 30.86 2.00
C ILE A 159 20.69 31.60 3.24
N PRO A 160 21.11 32.88 3.13
CA PRO A 160 21.64 33.66 4.24
C PRO A 160 20.58 34.05 5.28
#